data_AF-A0A4T0BC61-F1
#
_entry.id   AF-A0A4T0BC61-F1
#
_cell.length_a   1.000
_cell.length_b   1.000
_cell.length_c   1.000
_cell.angle_alpha   90.00
_cell.angle_beta   90.00
_cell.angle_gamma   90.00
#
_symmetry.space_group_name_H-M   'P 1'
#
loop_
_entity.id
_entity.type
_entity.pdbx_description
1 polymer ?
#
loop_
_entity_poly.entity_id
_entity_poly.type
_entity_poly.pdbx_seq_one_letter_code
_entity_poly.pdbx_strand_id
1 'polypeptide(L)'
;MSFFNRLSDKIAGRPSSSRSSGDTAILLAPPTDPCSSPLASHTSVPYGLAWAPHPLSPEKNWMLSTQTVAISKNCKQAASLTVLQKMWERRELGKWDFRIKCGDWMWGVHKVVLATNSKYFEEIFLAPQPEGTYISMIELERCGKDEAGHPDRYNHKYIEEVIHFFYNFEVTQRVKEMPEYERLCFLAKVHRTATQFRATNVVKAMTEVIGDCLPKFNNSNGGKQQVSGPALTDFAVVSRWIFDQPQFPGLVWDLQLYLIEYLKENVTPLLRCKEMCAMLRDCIFDGLNKEDMVLQTASE
;
A
#
# COMPACT_ATOMS: atom_id res chain seq x y z
N MET A 1 -5.11 5.48 -27.07
CA MET A 1 -4.04 4.64 -26.49
C MET A 1 -2.74 5.42 -26.28
N SER A 2 -2.17 6.07 -27.30
CA SER A 2 -0.92 6.84 -27.16
C SER A 2 -0.94 7.90 -26.05
N PHE A 3 -2.04 8.64 -25.90
CA PHE A 3 -2.19 9.67 -24.85
C PHE A 3 -2.14 9.11 -23.43
N PHE A 4 -2.84 8.01 -23.14
CA PHE A 4 -2.84 7.39 -21.82
C PHE A 4 -1.45 6.84 -21.45
N ASN A 5 -0.74 6.27 -22.43
CA ASN A 5 0.65 5.83 -22.23
C ASN A 5 1.55 7.03 -21.90
N ARG A 6 1.45 8.13 -22.66
CA ARG A 6 2.20 9.38 -22.37
C ARG A 6 1.90 9.93 -20.97
N LEU A 7 0.64 9.90 -20.53
CA LEU A 7 0.26 10.36 -19.18
C LEU A 7 0.83 9.44 -18.09
N SER A 8 0.78 8.12 -18.30
CA SER A 8 1.39 7.14 -17.40
C SER A 8 2.89 7.38 -17.27
N ASP A 9 3.59 7.54 -18.40
CA ASP A 9 5.02 7.84 -18.46
C ASP A 9 5.35 9.17 -17.76
N LYS A 10 4.49 10.19 -17.87
CA LYS A 10 4.67 11.46 -17.16
C LYS A 10 4.56 11.32 -15.65
N ILE A 11 3.57 10.57 -15.17
CA ILE A 11 3.36 10.36 -13.72
C ILE A 11 4.48 9.50 -13.15
N ALA A 12 4.86 8.43 -13.84
CA ALA A 12 5.96 7.55 -13.45
C ALA A 12 7.34 8.22 -13.60
N GLY A 13 7.47 9.08 -14.60
CA GLY A 13 8.72 9.69 -15.04
C GLY A 13 9.04 11.02 -14.39
N ARG A 14 8.23 11.56 -13.45
CA ARG A 14 8.60 12.73 -12.62
C ARG A 14 9.71 12.35 -11.64
N PRO A 15 10.99 12.68 -11.89
CA PRO A 15 12.04 12.44 -10.92
C PRO A 15 12.16 13.70 -10.04
N SER A 16 12.34 13.51 -8.73
CA SER A 16 12.85 14.60 -7.90
C SER A 16 14.25 14.99 -8.39
N SER A 17 14.43 16.24 -8.80
CA SER A 17 15.75 16.82 -8.98
C SER A 17 16.40 17.03 -7.60
N SER A 18 17.12 16.02 -7.10
CA SER A 18 18.18 16.24 -6.10
C SER A 18 19.06 14.99 -5.90
N ARG A 19 20.31 15.13 -6.37
CA ARG A 19 21.57 14.54 -5.88
C ARG A 19 21.67 13.02 -5.69
N SER A 20 22.57 12.42 -6.48
CA SER A 20 23.16 11.12 -6.17
C SER A 20 23.95 11.19 -4.86
N SER A 21 23.73 10.20 -4.00
CA SER A 21 24.70 9.79 -2.99
C SER A 21 24.96 8.32 -3.26
N GLY A 22 26.20 8.01 -3.63
CA GLY A 22 26.64 6.64 -3.88
C GLY A 22 26.68 5.84 -2.59
N ASP A 23 26.59 4.52 -2.73
CA ASP A 23 27.49 3.61 -2.03
C ASP A 23 27.38 2.21 -2.66
N THR A 24 28.53 1.68 -3.05
CA THR A 24 28.70 0.32 -3.58
C THR A 24 29.46 -0.45 -2.52
N ALA A 25 28.89 -1.53 -1.99
CA ALA A 25 29.60 -2.41 -1.05
C ALA A 25 29.69 -3.83 -1.62
N ILE A 26 30.94 -4.24 -1.84
CA ILE A 26 31.41 -5.54 -2.33
C ILE A 26 31.47 -6.51 -1.15
N LEU A 27 31.01 -7.75 -1.31
CA LEU A 27 31.18 -8.83 -0.34
C LEU A 27 32.19 -9.87 -0.85
N LEU A 28 33.23 -10.11 -0.05
CA LEU A 28 34.29 -11.09 -0.24
C LEU A 28 33.86 -12.48 0.29
N ALA A 29 34.15 -13.55 -0.48
CA ALA A 29 34.12 -14.96 -0.05
C ALA A 29 35.48 -15.36 0.60
N PRO A 30 35.56 -16.41 1.46
CA PRO A 30 35.98 -17.77 1.02
C PRO A 30 35.59 -18.93 2.01
N PRO A 31 36.14 -20.17 1.98
CA PRO A 31 36.58 -21.09 0.90
C PRO A 31 35.94 -22.52 0.95
N THR A 32 36.25 -23.32 -0.08
CA THR A 32 36.03 -24.78 -0.39
C THR A 32 36.73 -25.77 0.59
N ASP A 33 36.36 -27.06 0.78
CA ASP A 33 36.49 -28.23 -0.14
C ASP A 33 35.91 -29.58 0.49
N PRO A 34 36.00 -30.82 -0.09
CA PRO A 34 34.82 -31.71 -0.28
C PRO A 34 34.90 -33.21 0.17
N CYS A 35 33.76 -33.92 -0.02
CA CYS A 35 33.51 -35.36 -0.33
C CYS A 35 33.88 -36.53 0.64
N SER A 36 32.91 -37.45 0.91
CA SER A 36 32.88 -38.91 0.54
C SER A 36 31.92 -39.77 1.40
N SER A 37 31.13 -40.67 0.77
CA SER A 37 30.33 -41.77 1.40
C SER A 37 31.05 -43.14 1.21
N PRO A 38 30.73 -44.26 1.91
CA PRO A 38 29.56 -45.11 1.57
C PRO A 38 28.87 -45.91 2.74
N LEU A 39 27.71 -46.50 2.39
CA LEU A 39 26.79 -47.41 3.11
C LEU A 39 27.42 -48.67 3.78
N ALA A 40 26.79 -49.18 4.86
CA ALA A 40 26.07 -50.49 4.87
C ALA A 40 25.48 -50.95 6.23
N SER A 41 24.29 -51.57 6.11
CA SER A 41 23.70 -52.67 6.92
C SER A 41 22.74 -52.37 8.09
N HIS A 42 21.51 -52.87 7.93
CA HIS A 42 20.41 -52.94 8.88
C HIS A 42 20.52 -54.18 9.78
N THR A 43 20.19 -54.07 11.08
CA THR A 43 19.64 -55.18 11.88
C THR A 43 18.66 -54.68 12.95
N SER A 44 17.65 -55.50 13.21
CA SER A 44 16.42 -55.38 14.01
C SER A 44 16.56 -54.91 15.46
N VAL A 45 15.57 -54.15 15.95
CA VAL A 45 15.45 -53.69 17.35
C VAL A 45 14.42 -54.53 18.12
N PRO A 46 14.77 -55.08 19.31
CA PRO A 46 13.78 -55.50 20.30
C PRO A 46 13.51 -54.36 21.30
N TYR A 47 12.25 -54.24 21.68
CA TYR A 47 11.73 -53.24 22.61
C TYR A 47 12.49 -53.25 23.95
N GLY A 48 13.01 -52.07 24.32
CA GLY A 48 13.48 -51.75 25.67
C GLY A 48 14.98 -51.48 25.76
N LEU A 49 15.41 -50.23 25.53
CA LEU A 49 16.49 -49.49 26.23
C LEU A 49 16.89 -48.23 25.43
N ALA A 50 17.22 -47.17 26.18
CA ALA A 50 17.87 -45.90 25.78
C ALA A 50 17.06 -44.88 24.96
N TRP A 51 16.68 -43.79 25.62
CA TRP A 51 16.38 -42.47 25.03
C TRP A 51 17.65 -41.82 24.43
N ALA A 52 18.29 -42.49 23.49
CA ALA A 52 19.26 -41.86 22.59
C ALA A 52 18.52 -41.54 21.30
N PRO A 53 18.47 -40.26 20.86
CA PRO A 53 17.91 -39.96 19.54
C PRO A 53 18.74 -40.77 18.54
N HIS A 54 18.11 -41.71 17.85
CA HIS A 54 18.78 -42.46 16.81
C HIS A 54 19.40 -41.44 15.85
N PRO A 55 20.69 -41.55 15.52
CA PRO A 55 21.26 -40.72 14.47
C PRO A 55 20.48 -41.08 13.20
N LEU A 56 19.65 -40.15 12.75
CA LEU A 56 18.95 -40.29 11.48
C LEU A 56 20.03 -40.50 10.41
N SER A 57 19.87 -41.54 9.60
CA SER A 57 20.72 -41.77 8.43
C SER A 57 20.84 -40.46 7.62
N PRO A 58 22.02 -40.10 7.10
CA PRO A 58 22.25 -38.81 6.44
C PRO A 58 21.32 -38.51 5.25
N GLU A 59 20.57 -39.50 4.77
CA GLU A 59 19.59 -39.37 3.69
C GLU A 59 18.13 -39.16 4.16
N LYS A 60 17.84 -39.26 5.46
CA LYS A 60 16.54 -38.88 6.03
C LYS A 60 16.63 -37.45 6.57
N ASN A 61 16.69 -36.50 5.65
CA ASN A 61 16.39 -35.12 5.99
C ASN A 61 14.97 -35.09 6.57
N TRP A 62 14.86 -34.74 7.85
CA TRP A 62 13.64 -34.43 8.58
C TRP A 62 13.05 -33.13 8.04
N MET A 63 12.83 -33.06 6.72
CA MET A 63 12.10 -31.97 6.13
C MET A 63 10.66 -32.12 6.59
N LEU A 64 10.23 -31.20 7.44
CA LEU A 64 8.80 -30.96 7.66
C LEU A 64 8.13 -30.93 6.29
N SER A 65 7.05 -31.67 6.12
CA SER A 65 6.31 -31.62 4.87
C SER A 65 5.97 -30.17 4.54
N THR A 66 5.92 -29.83 3.26
CA THR A 66 5.51 -28.49 2.81
C THR A 66 4.17 -28.09 3.43
N GLN A 67 3.27 -29.06 3.64
CA GLN A 67 2.01 -28.89 4.34
C GLN A 67 2.18 -28.54 5.82
N THR A 68 3.07 -29.22 6.55
CA THR A 68 3.35 -28.91 7.96
C THR A 68 3.99 -27.54 8.13
N VAL A 69 4.90 -27.16 7.23
CA VAL A 69 5.48 -25.81 7.19
C VAL A 69 4.41 -24.75 6.93
N ALA A 70 3.51 -25.00 5.96
CA ALA A 70 2.40 -24.10 5.66
C ALA A 70 1.43 -23.94 6.84
N ILE A 71 1.04 -25.04 7.50
CA ILE A 71 0.17 -25.00 8.69
C ILE A 71 0.82 -24.18 9.81
N SER A 72 2.10 -24.44 10.11
CA SER A 72 2.84 -23.69 11.13
C SER A 72 2.88 -22.19 10.82
N LYS A 73 3.12 -21.82 9.54
CA LYS A 73 3.11 -20.43 9.08
C LYS A 73 1.73 -19.79 9.27
N ASN A 74 0.66 -20.47 8.89
CA ASN A 74 -0.70 -19.98 9.02
C ASN A 74 -1.10 -19.78 10.50
N CYS A 75 -0.76 -20.74 11.37
CA CYS A 75 -1.01 -20.62 12.81
C CYS A 75 -0.26 -19.42 13.42
N LYS A 76 1.03 -19.23 13.06
CA LYS A 76 1.81 -18.07 13.50
C LYS A 76 1.20 -16.76 13.02
N GLN A 77 0.79 -16.69 11.75
CA GLN A 77 0.13 -15.50 11.20
C GLN A 77 -1.18 -15.19 11.93
N ALA A 78 -2.04 -16.18 12.16
CA ALA A 78 -3.31 -16.00 12.86
C ALA A 78 -3.11 -15.54 14.32
N ALA A 79 -2.14 -16.13 15.03
CA ALA A 79 -1.80 -15.73 16.39
C ALA A 79 -1.24 -14.30 16.44
N SER A 80 -0.32 -13.95 15.55
CA SER A 80 0.25 -12.59 15.46
C SER A 80 -0.83 -11.54 15.14
N LEU A 81 -1.74 -11.84 14.21
CA LEU A 81 -2.86 -10.96 13.89
C LEU A 81 -3.77 -10.74 15.10
N THR A 82 -4.09 -11.80 15.83
CA THR A 82 -4.90 -11.73 17.06
C THR A 82 -4.24 -10.85 18.13
N VAL A 83 -2.91 -10.90 18.25
CA VAL A 83 -2.16 -10.04 19.19
C VAL A 83 -2.25 -8.58 18.77
N LEU A 84 -2.04 -8.27 17.48
CA LEU A 84 -2.12 -6.90 16.97
C LEU A 84 -3.54 -6.32 17.14
N GLN A 85 -4.58 -7.09 16.85
CA GLN A 85 -5.97 -6.70 17.08
C GLN A 85 -6.22 -6.36 18.56
N LYS A 86 -5.76 -7.21 19.49
CA LYS A 86 -5.87 -6.93 20.94
C LYS A 86 -5.09 -5.69 21.36
N MET A 87 -3.93 -5.41 20.74
CA MET A 87 -3.17 -4.19 21.00
C MET A 87 -3.92 -2.94 20.54
N TRP A 88 -4.61 -3.01 19.40
CA TRP A 88 -5.45 -1.94 18.88
C TRP A 88 -6.67 -1.66 19.78
N GLU A 89 -7.39 -2.71 20.18
CA GLU A 89 -8.59 -2.60 21.04
C GLU A 89 -8.25 -2.05 22.43
N ARG A 90 -7.11 -2.47 22.99
CA ARG A 90 -6.71 -2.12 24.36
C ARG A 90 -5.89 -0.84 24.46
N ARG A 91 -5.72 -0.09 23.36
CA ARG A 91 -4.95 1.16 23.35
C ARG A 91 -5.48 2.18 24.36
N GLU A 92 -6.79 2.24 24.55
CA GLU A 92 -7.44 3.18 25.49
C GLU A 92 -7.05 2.89 26.96
N LEU A 93 -6.54 1.68 27.25
CA LEU A 93 -6.01 1.31 28.57
C LEU A 93 -4.59 1.83 28.82
N GLY A 94 -4.04 2.68 27.94
CA GLY A 94 -2.77 3.37 28.16
C GLY A 94 -1.51 2.54 27.90
N LYS A 95 -1.62 1.40 27.20
CA LYS A 95 -0.48 0.50 26.93
C LYS A 95 0.28 0.81 25.63
N TRP A 96 0.23 2.05 25.16
CA TRP A 96 0.93 2.53 23.97
C TRP A 96 2.24 3.25 24.35
N ASP A 97 3.18 3.35 23.41
CA ASP A 97 4.49 3.98 23.59
C ASP A 97 4.68 5.25 22.72
N PHE A 98 3.65 5.62 21.96
CA PHE A 98 3.65 6.77 21.07
C PHE A 98 2.26 7.39 20.90
N ARG A 99 2.24 8.68 20.53
CA ARG A 99 1.01 9.43 20.22
C ARG A 99 1.06 10.06 18.84
N ILE A 100 -0.02 9.94 18.09
CA ILE A 100 -0.26 10.74 16.89
C ILE A 100 -1.35 11.74 17.23
N LYS A 101 -1.11 13.03 16.97
CA LYS A 101 -2.09 14.11 17.14
C LYS A 101 -2.44 14.70 15.78
N CYS A 102 -3.72 14.97 15.53
CA CYS A 102 -4.19 15.72 14.36
C CYS A 102 -5.33 16.64 14.78
N GLY A 103 -5.01 17.91 15.04
CA GLY A 103 -5.94 18.85 15.66
C GLY A 103 -6.41 18.36 17.04
N ASP A 104 -7.73 18.22 17.20
CA ASP A 104 -8.36 17.80 18.46
C ASP A 104 -8.32 16.27 18.66
N TRP A 105 -7.86 15.51 17.65
CA TRP A 105 -7.82 14.06 17.68
C TRP A 105 -6.43 13.57 18.09
N MET A 106 -6.41 12.54 18.93
CA MET A 106 -5.17 11.93 19.41
C MET A 106 -5.34 10.42 19.50
N TRP A 107 -4.34 9.68 19.02
CA TRP A 107 -4.31 8.22 19.05
C TRP A 107 -3.07 7.73 19.79
N GLY A 108 -3.27 6.90 20.80
CA GLY A 108 -2.20 6.11 21.42
C GLY A 108 -1.88 4.88 20.56
N VAL A 109 -0.62 4.75 20.15
CA VAL A 109 -0.16 3.73 19.18
C VAL A 109 1.22 3.18 19.56
N HIS A 110 1.62 2.09 18.91
CA HIS A 110 2.89 1.40 19.15
C HIS A 110 3.89 1.72 18.04
N LYS A 111 5.08 2.25 18.39
CA LYS A 111 6.14 2.62 17.43
C LYS A 111 6.51 1.48 16.52
N VAL A 112 6.65 0.27 17.07
CA VAL A 112 7.03 -0.93 16.31
C VAL A 112 6.01 -1.24 15.21
N VAL A 113 4.72 -1.05 15.47
CA VAL A 113 3.66 -1.30 14.49
C VAL A 113 3.70 -0.25 13.37
N LEU A 114 3.88 1.02 13.72
CA LEU A 114 4.02 2.11 12.74
C LEU A 114 5.26 1.93 11.86
N ALA A 115 6.44 1.72 12.47
CA ALA A 115 7.71 1.56 11.74
C ALA A 115 7.69 0.36 10.79
N THR A 116 7.09 -0.76 11.22
CA THR A 116 7.01 -1.98 10.38
C THR A 116 6.15 -1.76 9.13
N ASN A 117 5.18 -0.85 9.18
CA ASN A 117 4.20 -0.67 8.10
C ASN A 117 4.39 0.63 7.29
N SER A 118 5.29 1.52 7.70
CA SER A 118 5.43 2.86 7.12
C SER A 118 6.88 3.35 7.21
N LYS A 119 7.49 3.59 6.03
CA LYS A 119 8.83 4.18 5.95
C LYS A 119 8.87 5.59 6.54
N TYR A 120 7.77 6.33 6.46
CA TYR A 120 7.66 7.65 7.08
C TYR A 120 7.89 7.58 8.59
N PHE A 121 7.19 6.69 9.29
CA PHE A 121 7.36 6.54 10.73
C PHE A 121 8.69 5.87 11.10
N GLU A 122 9.16 4.90 10.31
CA GLU A 122 10.47 4.28 10.50
C GLU A 122 11.60 5.33 10.50
N GLU A 123 11.66 6.19 9.48
CA GLU A 123 12.67 7.24 9.37
C GLU A 123 12.57 8.25 10.52
N ILE A 124 11.36 8.64 10.93
CA ILE A 124 11.14 9.56 12.05
C ILE A 124 11.67 8.96 13.35
N PHE A 125 11.48 7.67 13.59
CA PHE A 125 11.92 7.03 14.83
C PHE A 125 13.42 6.72 14.84
N LEU A 126 14.04 6.56 13.66
CA LEU A 126 15.48 6.37 13.51
C LEU A 126 16.27 7.70 13.48
N ALA A 127 15.60 8.83 13.27
CA ALA A 127 16.24 10.13 13.23
C ALA A 127 17.01 10.43 14.53
N PRO A 128 18.22 11.03 14.45
CA PRO A 128 19.00 11.38 15.63
C PRO A 128 18.20 12.28 16.57
N GLN A 129 18.17 11.92 17.85
CA GLN A 129 17.50 12.70 18.87
C GLN A 129 18.54 13.37 19.78
N PRO A 130 18.29 14.60 20.24
CA PRO A 130 19.11 15.21 21.27
C PRO A 130 19.28 14.26 22.47
N GLU A 131 20.48 14.22 23.06
CA GLU A 131 20.76 13.36 24.21
C GLU A 131 19.72 13.56 25.33
N GLY A 132 19.19 12.45 25.84
CA GLY A 132 18.17 12.46 26.90
C GLY A 132 16.74 12.74 26.42
N THR A 133 16.49 12.92 25.11
CA THR A 133 15.15 13.08 24.55
C THR A 133 14.65 11.81 23.87
N TYR A 134 13.33 11.60 23.92
CA TYR A 134 12.63 10.53 23.23
C TYR A 134 11.39 11.09 22.53
N ILE A 135 11.27 10.88 21.21
CA ILE A 135 10.06 11.24 20.46
C ILE A 135 8.93 10.37 21.00
N SER A 136 7.99 10.98 21.72
CA SER A 136 6.80 10.34 22.30
C SER A 136 5.51 10.71 21.57
N MET A 137 5.58 11.71 20.69
CA MET A 137 4.43 12.21 19.94
C MET A 137 4.85 12.82 18.61
N ILE A 138 3.96 12.75 17.62
CA ILE A 138 3.98 13.58 16.42
C ILE A 138 2.66 14.33 16.28
N GLU A 139 2.74 15.59 15.84
CA GLU A 139 1.57 16.40 15.47
C GLU A 139 1.51 16.56 13.96
N LEU A 140 0.41 16.10 13.37
CA LEU A 140 0.11 16.18 11.94
C LEU A 140 -0.77 17.40 11.69
N GLU A 141 -0.37 18.23 10.73
CA GLU A 141 -1.10 19.45 10.37
C GLU A 141 -2.50 19.10 9.84
N ARG A 142 -3.54 19.75 10.39
CA ARG A 142 -4.93 19.44 10.07
C ARG A 142 -5.37 20.11 8.77
N CYS A 143 -6.13 19.38 7.97
CA CYS A 143 -6.83 19.91 6.82
C CYS A 143 -8.02 20.80 7.26
N GLY A 144 -8.01 22.08 6.87
CA GLY A 144 -9.15 22.99 6.96
C GLY A 144 -10.28 22.60 5.99
N LYS A 145 -11.47 23.21 6.13
CA LYS A 145 -12.65 22.87 5.30
C LYS A 145 -12.42 23.10 3.80
N ASP A 146 -11.60 24.08 3.43
CA ASP A 146 -11.38 24.51 2.04
C ASP A 146 -10.07 24.00 1.44
N GLU A 147 -9.31 23.17 2.17
CA GLU A 147 -7.92 22.81 1.81
C GLU A 147 -7.71 21.30 1.61
N ALA A 148 -8.77 20.62 1.19
CA ALA A 148 -8.78 19.20 0.88
C ALA A 148 -7.93 18.92 -0.38
N GLY A 149 -6.65 18.64 -0.18
CA GLY A 149 -5.74 18.24 -1.25
C GLY A 149 -4.29 18.66 -1.06
N HIS A 150 -3.99 19.55 -0.11
CA HIS A 150 -2.61 19.94 0.15
C HIS A 150 -1.77 18.72 0.62
N PRO A 151 -0.56 18.49 0.06
CA PRO A 151 0.26 17.32 0.36
C PRO A 151 0.74 17.23 1.82
N ASP A 152 0.62 18.31 2.59
CA ASP A 152 1.07 18.37 3.99
C ASP A 152 -0.07 18.30 5.01
N ARG A 153 -1.33 18.23 4.55
CA ARG A 153 -2.50 18.34 5.43
C ARG A 153 -3.26 17.05 5.54
N TYR A 154 -3.68 16.74 6.77
CA TYR A 154 -4.28 15.47 7.11
C TYR A 154 -5.71 15.61 7.66
N ASN A 155 -6.55 14.63 7.36
CA ASN A 155 -7.87 14.50 7.94
C ASN A 155 -7.89 13.29 8.88
N HIS A 156 -8.33 13.51 10.12
CA HIS A 156 -8.34 12.48 11.17
C HIS A 156 -9.02 11.18 10.76
N LYS A 157 -10.09 11.23 9.94
CA LYS A 157 -10.81 10.03 9.49
C LYS A 157 -9.95 9.10 8.66
N TYR A 158 -9.11 9.65 7.78
CA TYR A 158 -8.27 8.85 6.88
C TYR A 158 -6.99 8.40 7.60
N ILE A 159 -6.45 9.24 8.49
CA ILE A 159 -5.35 8.83 9.38
C ILE A 159 -5.78 7.63 10.22
N GLU A 160 -6.94 7.72 10.87
CA GLU A 160 -7.47 6.64 11.71
C GLU A 160 -7.66 5.34 10.92
N GLU A 161 -8.16 5.41 9.69
CA GLU A 161 -8.32 4.23 8.83
C GLU A 161 -6.97 3.61 8.45
N VAL A 162 -5.95 4.42 8.12
CA VAL A 162 -4.60 3.90 7.83
C VAL A 162 -3.99 3.25 9.07
N ILE A 163 -4.10 3.88 10.24
CA ILE A 163 -3.61 3.32 11.50
C ILE A 163 -4.37 2.02 11.82
N HIS A 164 -5.70 2.00 11.68
CA HIS A 164 -6.51 0.79 11.84
C HIS A 164 -5.96 -0.34 10.97
N PHE A 165 -5.65 -0.06 9.70
CA PHE A 165 -5.10 -1.05 8.78
C PHE A 165 -3.76 -1.61 9.25
N PHE A 166 -2.89 -0.81 9.89
CA PHE A 166 -1.60 -1.31 10.41
C PHE A 166 -1.75 -2.41 11.48
N TYR A 167 -2.86 -2.43 12.21
CA TYR A 167 -3.12 -3.46 13.23
C TYR A 167 -3.98 -4.60 12.72
N ASN A 168 -4.94 -4.31 11.85
CA ASN A 168 -6.00 -5.25 11.48
C ASN A 168 -5.80 -5.84 10.08
N PHE A 169 -4.98 -5.21 9.23
CA PHE A 169 -4.78 -5.56 7.82
C PHE A 169 -6.07 -5.61 7.00
N GLU A 170 -7.07 -4.86 7.45
CA GLU A 170 -8.36 -4.69 6.78
C GLU A 170 -8.91 -3.29 7.00
N VAL A 171 -9.80 -2.87 6.10
CA VAL A 171 -10.62 -1.67 6.31
C VAL A 171 -11.70 -1.93 7.35
N THR A 172 -12.10 -0.90 8.06
CA THR A 172 -13.16 -0.96 9.08
C THR A 172 -14.48 -1.41 8.46
N GLN A 173 -15.32 -2.07 9.28
CA GLN A 173 -16.67 -2.48 8.86
C GLN A 173 -17.49 -1.30 8.34
N ARG A 174 -17.34 -0.13 8.95
CA ARG A 174 -17.95 1.13 8.51
C ARG A 174 -17.67 1.42 7.04
N VAL A 175 -16.42 1.25 6.58
CA VAL A 175 -16.05 1.49 5.18
C VAL A 175 -16.63 0.42 4.26
N LYS A 176 -16.64 -0.85 4.70
CA LYS A 176 -17.24 -1.97 3.96
C LYS A 176 -18.75 -1.79 3.71
N GLU A 177 -19.43 -1.07 4.59
CA GLU A 177 -20.87 -0.82 4.53
C GLU A 177 -21.24 0.51 3.83
N MET A 178 -20.28 1.36 3.48
CA MET A 178 -20.55 2.62 2.77
C MET A 178 -21.13 2.35 1.37
N PRO A 179 -22.04 3.20 0.84
CA PRO A 179 -22.46 3.07 -0.55
C PRO A 179 -21.29 3.28 -1.51
N GLU A 180 -21.39 2.73 -2.73
CA GLU A 180 -20.25 2.56 -3.64
C GLU A 180 -19.50 3.86 -3.96
N TYR A 181 -20.24 4.96 -4.20
CA TYR A 181 -19.66 6.28 -4.47
C TYR A 181 -18.89 6.84 -3.26
N GLU A 182 -19.55 6.89 -2.10
CA GLU A 182 -18.95 7.40 -0.86
C GLU A 182 -17.74 6.56 -0.46
N ARG A 183 -17.82 5.24 -0.65
CA ARG A 183 -16.74 4.31 -0.40
C ARG A 183 -15.55 4.59 -1.30
N LEU A 184 -15.76 4.75 -2.60
CA LEU A 184 -14.70 5.10 -3.55
C LEU A 184 -14.02 6.44 -3.18
N CYS A 185 -14.83 7.46 -2.85
CA CYS A 185 -14.32 8.76 -2.39
C CYS A 185 -13.48 8.64 -1.12
N PHE A 186 -13.95 7.85 -0.15
CA PHE A 186 -13.27 7.65 1.12
C PHE A 186 -11.96 6.90 0.91
N LEU A 187 -11.98 5.78 0.20
CA LEU A 187 -10.81 4.95 -0.09
C LEU A 187 -9.75 5.70 -0.89
N ALA A 188 -10.13 6.55 -1.85
CA ALA A 188 -9.16 7.37 -2.59
C ALA A 188 -8.40 8.35 -1.66
N LYS A 189 -9.07 8.86 -0.61
CA LYS A 189 -8.44 9.73 0.39
C LYS A 189 -7.58 8.95 1.38
N VAL A 190 -8.01 7.75 1.77
CA VAL A 190 -7.18 6.80 2.57
C VAL A 190 -5.92 6.40 1.81
N HIS A 191 -6.06 6.09 0.51
CA HIS A 191 -4.94 5.78 -0.38
C HIS A 191 -3.94 6.93 -0.42
N ARG A 192 -4.44 8.16 -0.61
CA ARG A 192 -3.61 9.38 -0.56
C ARG A 192 -2.85 9.51 0.77
N THR A 193 -3.52 9.33 1.91
CA THR A 193 -2.87 9.35 3.23
C THR A 193 -1.85 8.23 3.41
N ALA A 194 -2.13 7.02 2.91
CA ALA A 194 -1.18 5.91 2.92
C ALA A 194 0.06 6.20 2.07
N THR A 195 -0.10 6.87 0.91
CA THR A 195 1.03 7.33 0.08
C THR A 195 1.88 8.35 0.83
N GLN A 196 1.28 9.35 1.51
CA GLN A 196 2.00 10.32 2.34
C GLN A 196 2.81 9.63 3.45
N PHE A 197 2.21 8.65 4.11
CA PHE A 197 2.89 7.83 5.12
C PHE A 197 3.86 6.82 4.52
N ARG A 198 4.05 6.76 3.19
CA ARG A 198 4.92 5.79 2.52
C ARG A 198 4.63 4.36 2.99
N ALA A 199 3.35 4.04 3.14
CA ALA A 199 2.84 2.77 3.63
C ALA A 199 2.49 1.84 2.46
N THR A 200 3.52 1.31 1.79
CA THR A 200 3.39 0.57 0.51
C THR A 200 2.39 -0.57 0.55
N ASN A 201 2.35 -1.35 1.64
CA ASN A 201 1.40 -2.46 1.79
C ASN A 201 -0.06 -1.97 1.86
N VAL A 202 -0.29 -0.84 2.52
CA VAL A 202 -1.63 -0.23 2.61
C VAL A 202 -2.02 0.36 1.27
N VAL A 203 -1.11 1.06 0.58
CA VAL A 203 -1.31 1.57 -0.78
C VAL A 203 -1.73 0.45 -1.72
N LYS A 204 -1.00 -0.68 -1.72
CA LYS A 204 -1.33 -1.84 -2.54
C LYS A 204 -2.72 -2.41 -2.21
N ALA A 205 -3.00 -2.65 -0.94
CA ALA A 205 -4.30 -3.17 -0.51
C ALA A 205 -5.45 -2.21 -0.85
N MET A 206 -5.28 -0.91 -0.67
CA MET A 206 -6.28 0.09 -1.05
C MET A 206 -6.51 0.12 -2.56
N THR A 207 -5.47 -0.02 -3.38
CA THR A 207 -5.62 -0.12 -4.85
C THR A 207 -6.49 -1.32 -5.23
N GLU A 208 -6.25 -2.49 -4.61
CA GLU A 208 -7.05 -3.70 -4.84
C GLU A 208 -8.53 -3.48 -4.44
N VAL A 209 -8.78 -2.96 -3.24
CA VAL A 209 -10.14 -2.69 -2.74
C VAL A 209 -10.86 -1.62 -3.58
N ILE A 210 -10.14 -0.59 -4.03
CA ILE A 210 -10.68 0.44 -4.93
C ILE A 210 -11.09 -0.18 -6.26
N GLY A 211 -10.27 -1.08 -6.82
CA GLY A 211 -10.57 -1.81 -8.05
C GLY A 211 -11.92 -2.53 -8.00
N ASP A 212 -12.25 -3.12 -6.85
CA ASP A 212 -13.55 -3.78 -6.64
C ASP A 212 -14.73 -2.81 -6.65
N CYS A 213 -14.49 -1.54 -6.32
CA CYS A 213 -15.49 -0.48 -6.24
C CYS A 213 -15.67 0.30 -7.55
N LEU A 214 -14.81 0.08 -8.56
CA LEU A 214 -14.92 0.79 -9.84
C LEU A 214 -16.14 0.34 -10.65
N PRO A 215 -16.66 1.20 -11.57
CA PRO A 215 -17.72 0.79 -12.49
C PRO A 215 -17.35 -0.50 -13.24
N LYS A 216 -18.25 -1.48 -13.29
CA LYS A 216 -18.03 -2.72 -14.05
C LYS A 216 -18.98 -2.77 -15.24
N PHE A 217 -18.50 -3.28 -16.36
CA PHE A 217 -19.26 -3.33 -17.60
C PHE A 217 -19.38 -4.77 -18.11
N ASN A 218 -20.58 -5.18 -18.52
CA ASN A 218 -20.79 -6.45 -19.21
C ASN A 218 -20.74 -6.26 -20.74
N ASN A 219 -20.49 -7.33 -21.48
CA ASN A 219 -20.71 -7.34 -22.93
C ASN A 219 -22.16 -7.77 -23.18
N SER A 220 -23.01 -6.83 -23.59
CA SER A 220 -24.31 -7.16 -24.17
C SER A 220 -24.24 -6.98 -25.69
N ASN A 221 -24.96 -7.81 -26.45
CA ASN A 221 -25.03 -7.73 -27.91
C ASN A 221 -25.64 -6.38 -28.34
N GLY A 222 -24.79 -5.36 -28.52
CA GLY A 222 -25.17 -3.98 -28.81
C GLY A 222 -24.38 -2.92 -28.02
N GLY A 223 -23.61 -3.31 -27.00
CA GLY A 223 -22.73 -2.41 -26.26
C GLY A 223 -22.36 -2.87 -24.86
N LYS A 224 -21.30 -2.27 -24.31
CA LYS A 224 -20.95 -2.44 -22.89
C LYS A 224 -21.94 -1.64 -22.02
N GLN A 225 -22.73 -2.32 -21.18
CA GLN A 225 -23.62 -1.68 -20.20
C GLN A 225 -22.98 -1.79 -18.81
N GLN A 226 -23.12 -0.75 -17.99
CA GLN A 226 -22.67 -0.80 -16.61
C GLN A 226 -23.55 -1.77 -15.80
N VAL A 227 -22.92 -2.66 -15.05
CA VAL A 227 -23.59 -3.69 -14.23
C VAL A 227 -23.40 -3.52 -12.73
N SER A 228 -22.37 -2.79 -12.30
CA SER A 228 -22.13 -2.49 -10.88
C SER A 228 -21.20 -1.27 -10.73
N GLY A 229 -20.98 -0.84 -9.49
CA GLY A 229 -20.15 0.31 -9.17
C GLY A 229 -20.91 1.64 -9.30
N PRO A 230 -20.27 2.76 -8.92
CA PRO A 230 -20.90 4.08 -8.87
C PRO A 230 -21.32 4.54 -10.27
N ALA A 231 -22.33 5.41 -10.33
CA ALA A 231 -22.76 6.00 -11.61
C ALA A 231 -21.58 6.69 -12.32
N LEU A 232 -21.56 6.67 -13.65
CA LEU A 232 -20.45 7.25 -14.42
C LEU A 232 -20.27 8.75 -14.17
N THR A 233 -21.35 9.47 -13.88
CA THR A 233 -21.31 10.89 -13.49
C THR A 233 -20.53 11.08 -12.19
N ASP A 234 -20.80 10.24 -11.20
CA ASP A 234 -20.15 10.30 -9.88
C ASP A 234 -18.70 9.85 -9.98
N PHE A 235 -18.43 8.80 -10.76
CA PHE A 235 -17.08 8.35 -11.05
C PHE A 235 -16.25 9.42 -11.77
N ALA A 236 -16.85 10.21 -12.67
CA ALA A 236 -16.18 11.33 -13.32
C ALA A 236 -15.74 12.40 -12.30
N VAL A 237 -16.58 12.68 -11.31
CA VAL A 237 -16.27 13.65 -10.24
C VAL A 237 -15.08 13.17 -9.40
N VAL A 238 -15.08 11.90 -8.98
CA VAL A 238 -13.95 11.34 -8.21
C VAL A 238 -12.67 11.31 -9.04
N SER A 239 -12.76 10.85 -10.28
CA SER A 239 -11.60 10.79 -11.18
C SER A 239 -10.99 12.17 -11.41
N ARG A 240 -11.83 13.19 -11.67
CA ARG A 240 -11.37 14.58 -11.78
C ARG A 240 -10.65 15.02 -10.52
N TRP A 241 -11.25 14.82 -9.35
CA TRP A 241 -10.60 15.15 -8.08
C TRP A 241 -9.24 14.47 -7.92
N ILE A 242 -9.13 13.18 -8.27
CA ILE A 242 -7.87 12.42 -8.20
C ILE A 242 -6.82 12.99 -9.16
N PHE A 243 -7.15 13.27 -10.42
CA PHE A 243 -6.16 13.80 -11.37
C PHE A 243 -5.77 15.25 -11.09
N ASP A 244 -6.66 16.04 -10.49
CA ASP A 244 -6.42 17.45 -10.16
C ASP A 244 -5.57 17.63 -8.89
N GLN A 245 -5.31 16.58 -8.10
CA GLN A 245 -4.49 16.77 -6.90
C GLN A 245 -3.02 17.06 -7.21
N PRO A 246 -2.34 17.84 -6.36
CA PRO A 246 -0.90 17.98 -6.44
C PRO A 246 -0.22 16.62 -6.19
N GLN A 247 0.82 16.37 -6.98
CA GLN A 247 1.71 15.23 -6.81
C GLN A 247 2.55 15.37 -5.56
N PHE A 248 2.94 14.24 -4.99
CA PHE A 248 3.85 14.21 -3.86
C PHE A 248 5.30 14.35 -4.32
N PRO A 249 6.11 15.17 -3.63
CA PRO A 249 7.55 15.23 -3.91
C PRO A 249 8.20 13.85 -3.74
N GLY A 250 8.80 13.32 -4.81
CA GLY A 250 9.54 12.06 -4.79
C GLY A 250 8.68 10.80 -4.58
N LEU A 251 7.35 10.90 -4.62
CA LEU A 251 6.44 9.76 -4.46
C LEU A 251 5.42 9.72 -5.59
N VAL A 252 5.27 8.55 -6.20
CA VAL A 252 4.28 8.29 -7.23
C VAL A 252 2.94 7.99 -6.55
N TRP A 253 1.86 8.61 -7.02
CA TRP A 253 0.53 8.29 -6.55
C TRP A 253 -0.05 7.12 -7.36
N ASP A 254 0.22 5.89 -6.90
CA ASP A 254 -0.12 4.65 -7.61
C ASP A 254 -1.59 4.54 -8.05
N LEU A 255 -2.51 5.18 -7.33
CA LEU A 255 -3.92 5.19 -7.70
C LEU A 255 -4.16 5.89 -9.05
N GLN A 256 -3.44 6.96 -9.36
CA GLN A 256 -3.58 7.64 -10.64
C GLN A 256 -3.13 6.76 -11.81
N LEU A 257 -2.01 6.05 -11.66
CA LEU A 257 -1.52 5.09 -12.67
C LEU A 257 -2.53 3.95 -12.86
N TYR A 258 -3.04 3.41 -11.75
CA TYR A 258 -4.06 2.37 -11.78
C TYR A 258 -5.33 2.83 -12.52
N LEU A 259 -5.82 4.04 -12.20
CA LEU A 259 -7.00 4.58 -12.87
C LEU A 259 -6.75 4.85 -14.36
N ILE A 260 -5.56 5.27 -14.76
CA ILE A 260 -5.21 5.44 -16.19
C ILE A 260 -5.34 4.13 -16.95
N GLU A 261 -4.79 3.03 -16.43
CA GLU A 261 -4.93 1.72 -17.07
C GLU A 261 -6.39 1.26 -17.11
N TYR A 262 -7.13 1.44 -16.01
CA TYR A 262 -8.56 1.14 -15.99
C TYR A 262 -9.35 1.95 -17.03
N LEU A 263 -9.11 3.27 -17.14
CA LEU A 263 -9.75 4.15 -18.10
C LEU A 263 -9.43 3.74 -19.54
N LYS A 264 -8.18 3.33 -19.79
CA LYS A 264 -7.71 2.85 -21.09
C LYS A 264 -8.41 1.57 -21.52
N GLU A 265 -8.59 0.61 -20.62
CA GLU A 265 -9.30 -0.65 -20.88
C GLU A 265 -10.81 -0.45 -21.10
N ASN A 266 -11.39 0.59 -20.49
CA ASN A 266 -12.83 0.85 -20.47
C ASN A 266 -13.23 2.11 -21.23
N VAL A 267 -12.37 2.67 -22.09
CA VAL A 267 -12.62 3.97 -22.73
C VAL A 267 -13.93 4.00 -23.53
N THR A 268 -14.24 2.94 -24.28
CA THR A 268 -15.43 2.88 -25.15
C THR A 268 -16.75 3.03 -24.39
N PRO A 269 -17.05 2.27 -23.32
CA PRO A 269 -18.26 2.49 -22.54
C PRO A 269 -18.27 3.84 -21.81
N LEU A 270 -17.10 4.31 -21.34
CA LEU A 270 -17.01 5.58 -20.60
C LEU A 270 -17.36 6.79 -21.46
N LEU A 271 -17.02 6.77 -22.76
CA LEU A 271 -17.34 7.84 -23.71
C LEU A 271 -18.85 8.03 -23.97
N ARG A 272 -19.70 7.13 -23.47
CA ARG A 272 -21.16 7.28 -23.54
C ARG A 272 -21.69 8.31 -22.53
N CYS A 273 -20.90 8.65 -21.51
CA CYS A 273 -21.25 9.63 -20.48
C CYS A 273 -20.57 10.97 -20.80
N LYS A 274 -21.36 12.06 -20.87
CA LYS A 274 -20.86 13.40 -21.21
C LYS A 274 -19.89 13.93 -20.16
N GLU A 275 -20.16 13.65 -18.89
CA GLU A 275 -19.37 14.07 -17.74
C GLU A 275 -18.00 13.37 -17.74
N MET A 276 -17.96 12.08 -18.08
CA MET A 276 -16.71 11.34 -18.29
C MET A 276 -15.92 11.90 -19.46
N CYS A 277 -16.57 12.19 -20.59
CA CYS A 277 -15.92 12.84 -21.74
C CYS A 277 -15.32 14.20 -21.39
N ALA A 278 -16.04 15.01 -20.61
CA ALA A 278 -15.54 16.30 -20.12
C ALA A 278 -14.33 16.09 -19.19
N MET A 279 -14.41 15.17 -18.22
CA MET A 279 -13.29 14.88 -17.32
C MET A 279 -12.04 14.43 -18.06
N LEU A 280 -12.18 13.51 -19.04
CA LEU A 280 -11.05 13.07 -19.86
C LEU A 280 -10.46 14.23 -20.67
N ARG A 281 -11.30 15.13 -21.18
CA ARG A 281 -10.84 16.34 -21.88
C ARG A 281 -10.04 17.24 -20.97
N ASP A 282 -10.63 17.66 -19.86
CA ASP A 282 -10.06 18.70 -19.01
C ASP A 282 -8.78 18.22 -18.31
N CYS A 283 -8.82 17.00 -17.73
CA CYS A 283 -7.75 16.51 -16.85
C CYS A 283 -6.66 15.74 -17.62
N ILE A 284 -7.00 15.14 -18.77
CA ILE A 284 -6.06 14.28 -19.51
C ILE A 284 -5.65 14.93 -20.83
N PHE A 285 -6.59 15.34 -21.68
CA PHE A 285 -6.26 15.83 -23.03
C PHE A 285 -5.75 17.29 -23.03
N ASP A 286 -6.43 18.21 -22.35
CA ASP A 286 -6.05 19.63 -22.32
C ASP A 286 -4.79 19.87 -21.48
N GLY A 287 -4.59 19.08 -20.43
CA GLY A 287 -3.37 19.11 -19.61
C GLY A 287 -2.12 18.75 -20.40
N LEU A 288 -2.20 17.78 -21.32
CA LEU A 288 -1.07 17.39 -22.18
C LEU A 288 -0.83 18.40 -23.31
N ASN A 289 -1.90 18.92 -23.92
CA ASN A 289 -1.77 19.89 -25.02
C ASN A 289 -1.13 21.21 -24.59
N LYS A 290 -1.45 21.73 -23.39
CA LYS A 290 -0.84 22.96 -22.87
C LYS A 290 0.67 22.81 -22.67
N GLU A 291 1.14 21.64 -22.24
CA GLU A 291 2.57 21.37 -22.04
C GLU A 291 3.32 21.19 -23.36
N ASP A 292 2.71 20.54 -24.36
CA ASP A 292 3.29 20.41 -25.70
C ASP A 292 3.52 21.80 -26.32
N MET A 293 2.61 22.76 -26.09
CA MET A 293 2.81 24.15 -26.52
C MET A 293 3.93 24.86 -25.74
N VAL A 294 4.06 24.65 -24.42
CA VAL A 294 5.13 25.26 -23.61
C VAL A 294 6.51 24.73 -24.01
N LEU A 295 6.65 23.43 -24.27
CA LEU A 295 7.91 22.81 -24.71
C LEU A 295 8.33 23.29 -26.10
N GLN A 296 7.37 23.54 -26.99
CA GLN A 296 7.63 24.13 -28.30
C GLN A 296 8.12 25.58 -28.18
N THR A 297 7.50 26.40 -27.32
CA THR A 297 7.95 27.78 -27.07
C THR A 297 9.25 27.90 -26.28
N ALA A 298 9.65 26.86 -25.55
CA ALA A 298 10.93 26.84 -24.80
C ALA A 298 12.10 26.31 -25.65
N SER A 299 11.83 25.79 -26.85
CA SER A 299 12.82 25.28 -27.80
C SER A 299 13.09 26.26 -28.97
N GLU A 300 12.41 27.42 -28.96
CA GLU A 300 12.66 28.59 -29.83
C GLU A 300 13.47 29.65 -29.07
#